data_AF-A0A349Y8D5-F1
#
_entry.id   AF-A0A349Y8D5-F1
#
_cell.length_a   1.000
_cell.length_b   1.000
_cell.length_c   1.000
_cell.angle_alpha   90.00
_cell.angle_beta   90.00
_cell.angle_gamma   90.00
#
_symmetry.space_group_name_H-M   'P 1'
#
loop_
_entity.id
_entity.type
_entity.pdbx_description
1 polymer ?
#
loop_
_entity_poly.entity_id
_entity_poly.type
_entity_poly.pdbx_seq_one_letter_code
_entity_poly.pdbx_strand_id
1 'polypeptide(L)'
;MRLYRGLARVFPRSFTAKLMAVVFLGLHVPLLVLLVWMAATGHYARGVMWTVVGVVLLATLLGTAIAMMALYRLMAPLRQAADALEAYYDEQRLPHLPDLGHDEIGRLLRSINRNLHGVDAGLRDLRRSVLLDPLTQALNRRGCEQALADSAAWASEKARPLTLFVVDLDNLKPINDAHGHLAGDQVLVRLVETARQWLRGPDWIGRWGGDEFLLAVHADGNEAGERVTRWLAQLAAPA
;
A
#
# COMPACT_ATOMS: atom_id res chain seq x y z
N MET A 1 -24.97 -2.69 -19.45
CA MET A 1 -24.21 -1.44 -19.70
C MET A 1 -25.07 -0.19 -19.99
N ARG A 2 -26.13 -0.25 -20.82
CA ARG A 2 -26.97 0.93 -21.15
C ARG A 2 -27.73 1.52 -19.96
N LEU A 3 -28.39 0.69 -19.15
CA LEU A 3 -29.13 1.11 -17.94
C LEU A 3 -28.21 1.78 -16.90
N TYR A 4 -27.05 1.18 -16.64
CA TYR A 4 -26.04 1.72 -15.71
C TYR A 4 -25.56 3.11 -16.13
N ARG A 5 -25.27 3.32 -17.42
CA ARG A 5 -24.85 4.62 -17.96
C ARG A 5 -25.96 5.68 -17.87
N GLY A 6 -27.22 5.29 -18.05
CA GLY A 6 -28.37 6.19 -17.86
C GLY A 6 -28.50 6.65 -16.41
N LEU A 7 -28.49 5.70 -15.47
CA LEU A 7 -28.57 5.99 -14.02
C LEU A 7 -27.33 6.74 -13.50
N ALA A 8 -26.17 6.60 -14.15
CA ALA A 8 -24.97 7.36 -13.81
C ALA A 8 -25.12 8.87 -14.02
N ARG A 9 -26.07 9.34 -14.85
CA ARG A 9 -26.37 10.77 -14.97
C ARG A 9 -27.14 11.32 -13.78
N VAL A 10 -28.01 10.51 -13.20
CA VAL A 10 -28.89 10.90 -12.08
C VAL A 10 -28.20 10.68 -10.73
N PHE A 11 -27.47 9.58 -10.59
CA PHE A 11 -26.75 9.20 -9.38
C PHE A 11 -25.27 8.93 -9.69
N PRO A 12 -24.44 9.96 -9.93
CA PRO A 12 -23.07 9.76 -10.42
C PRO A 12 -22.16 9.06 -9.39
N ARG A 13 -22.36 9.33 -8.09
CA ARG A 13 -21.40 8.98 -7.02
C ARG A 13 -21.75 7.76 -6.19
N SER A 14 -22.90 7.11 -6.40
CA SER A 14 -23.31 5.98 -5.54
C SER A 14 -23.97 4.87 -6.34
N PHE A 15 -23.33 3.69 -6.39
CA PHE A 15 -23.94 2.50 -6.97
C PHE A 15 -25.19 2.07 -6.19
N THR A 16 -25.16 2.16 -4.86
CA THR A 16 -26.33 1.80 -4.06
C THR A 16 -27.51 2.72 -4.35
N ALA A 17 -27.31 4.02 -4.55
CA ALA A 17 -28.41 4.92 -4.92
C ALA A 17 -29.04 4.52 -6.27
N LYS A 18 -28.22 4.14 -7.26
CA LYS A 18 -28.72 3.60 -8.55
C LYS A 18 -29.58 2.36 -8.33
N LEU A 19 -29.10 1.43 -7.51
CA LEU A 19 -29.79 0.17 -7.25
C LEU A 19 -31.10 0.38 -6.46
N MET A 20 -31.08 1.23 -5.43
CA MET A 20 -32.26 1.65 -4.68
C MET A 20 -33.33 2.26 -5.60
N ALA A 21 -32.93 3.14 -6.52
CA ALA A 21 -33.86 3.78 -7.46
C ALA A 21 -34.52 2.75 -8.40
N VAL A 22 -33.77 1.77 -8.90
CA VAL A 22 -34.32 0.70 -9.74
C VAL A 22 -35.34 -0.14 -8.99
N VAL A 23 -35.03 -0.54 -7.75
CA VAL A 23 -35.96 -1.33 -6.92
C VAL A 23 -37.20 -0.52 -6.57
N PHE A 24 -37.03 0.75 -6.19
CA PHE A 24 -38.13 1.66 -5.90
C PHE A 24 -39.08 1.80 -7.11
N LEU A 25 -38.55 2.12 -8.29
CA LEU A 25 -39.34 2.23 -9.51
C LEU A 25 -40.03 0.90 -9.85
N GLY A 26 -39.31 -0.22 -9.77
CA GLY A 26 -39.84 -1.54 -10.07
C GLY A 26 -41.02 -1.94 -9.20
N LEU A 27 -40.96 -1.67 -7.88
CA LEU A 27 -42.04 -1.98 -6.95
C LEU A 27 -43.28 -1.08 -7.12
N HIS A 28 -43.12 0.15 -7.60
CA HIS A 28 -44.23 1.11 -7.70
C HIS A 28 -44.96 1.07 -9.05
N VAL A 29 -44.38 0.48 -10.10
CA VAL A 29 -45.05 0.35 -11.42
C VAL A 29 -46.40 -0.37 -11.32
N PRO A 30 -46.55 -1.52 -10.64
CA PRO A 30 -47.85 -2.19 -10.51
C PRO A 30 -48.90 -1.32 -9.79
N LEU A 31 -48.50 -0.58 -8.76
CA LEU A 31 -49.36 0.36 -8.04
C LEU A 31 -49.84 1.48 -8.97
N LEU A 32 -48.95 2.08 -9.75
CA LEU A 32 -49.31 3.12 -10.71
C LEU A 32 -50.26 2.59 -11.80
N VAL A 33 -49.99 1.39 -12.33
CA VAL A 33 -50.86 0.74 -13.32
C VAL A 33 -52.25 0.49 -12.73
N LEU A 34 -52.33 -0.03 -11.50
CA LEU A 34 -53.60 -0.24 -10.81
C LEU A 34 -54.38 1.06 -10.63
N LEU A 35 -53.70 2.14 -10.20
CA LEU A 35 -54.32 3.45 -10.01
C LEU A 35 -54.89 4.01 -11.33
N VAL A 36 -54.12 3.92 -12.41
CA VAL A 36 -54.56 4.36 -13.75
C VAL A 36 -55.75 3.53 -14.24
N TRP A 37 -55.69 2.20 -14.09
CA TRP A 37 -56.77 1.31 -14.51
C TRP A 37 -58.07 1.56 -13.73
N MET A 38 -57.97 1.77 -12.42
CA MET A 38 -59.13 2.04 -11.57
C MET A 38 -59.76 3.40 -11.85
N ALA A 39 -58.92 4.41 -12.14
CA ALA A 39 -59.37 5.73 -12.59
C ALA A 39 -60.06 5.68 -13.96
N ALA A 40 -59.56 4.86 -14.88
CA ALA A 40 -60.10 4.72 -16.23
C ALA A 40 -61.43 3.93 -16.27
N THR A 41 -61.60 2.94 -15.38
CA THR A 41 -62.82 2.13 -15.36
C THR A 41 -63.99 2.86 -14.71
N GLY A 42 -63.82 3.64 -13.63
CA GLY A 42 -64.89 4.48 -13.06
C GLY A 42 -66.10 3.75 -12.46
N HIS A 43 -66.08 2.41 -12.37
CA HIS A 43 -67.22 1.58 -11.91
C HIS A 43 -67.29 1.39 -10.38
N TYR A 44 -66.38 1.97 -9.61
CA TYR A 44 -66.27 1.72 -8.16
C TYR A 44 -66.91 2.82 -7.31
N ALA A 45 -67.63 2.42 -6.26
CA ALA A 45 -68.09 3.36 -5.23
C ALA A 45 -66.90 4.07 -4.57
N ARG A 46 -66.97 5.40 -4.42
CA ARG A 46 -65.83 6.22 -3.94
C ARG A 46 -65.23 5.72 -2.63
N GLY A 47 -66.05 5.22 -1.70
CA GLY A 47 -65.58 4.66 -0.42
C GLY A 47 -64.71 3.41 -0.58
N VAL A 48 -65.12 2.48 -1.45
CA VAL A 48 -64.34 1.25 -1.74
C VAL A 48 -63.04 1.62 -2.45
N MET A 49 -63.07 2.57 -3.39
CA MET A 49 -61.90 3.07 -4.08
C MET A 49 -60.83 3.61 -3.11
N TRP A 50 -61.19 4.51 -2.20
CA TRP A 50 -60.21 5.09 -1.26
C TRP A 50 -59.63 4.05 -0.29
N THR A 51 -60.44 3.09 0.16
CA THR A 51 -59.96 2.00 1.00
C THR A 51 -58.96 1.12 0.26
N VAL A 52 -59.26 0.72 -0.98
CA VAL A 52 -58.34 -0.09 -1.81
C VAL A 52 -57.04 0.66 -2.06
N VAL A 53 -57.11 1.93 -2.46
CA VAL A 53 -55.92 2.77 -2.68
C VAL A 53 -55.09 2.89 -1.41
N GLY A 54 -55.71 3.17 -0.27
CA GLY A 54 -55.02 3.30 1.01
C GLY A 54 -54.29 2.02 1.44
N VAL A 55 -54.96 0.86 1.32
CA VAL A 55 -54.39 -0.44 1.66
C VAL A 55 -53.21 -0.79 0.73
N VAL A 56 -53.37 -0.65 -0.58
CA VAL A 56 -52.31 -0.99 -1.54
C VAL A 56 -51.14 -0.03 -1.42
N LEU A 57 -51.38 1.26 -1.23
CA LEU A 57 -50.32 2.25 -1.02
C LEU A 57 -49.51 1.94 0.24
N LEU A 58 -50.19 1.68 1.37
CA LEU A 58 -49.54 1.34 2.63
C LEU A 58 -48.70 0.05 2.48
N ALA A 59 -49.26 -0.99 1.87
CA ALA A 59 -48.55 -2.25 1.63
C ALA A 59 -47.32 -2.06 0.74
N THR A 60 -47.43 -1.25 -0.32
CA THR A 60 -46.34 -0.98 -1.26
C THR A 60 -45.22 -0.16 -0.59
N LEU A 61 -45.57 0.86 0.20
CA LEU A 61 -44.60 1.66 0.94
C LEU A 61 -43.85 0.84 1.99
N LEU A 62 -44.58 0.03 2.77
CA LEU A 62 -43.98 -0.85 3.78
C LEU A 62 -43.05 -1.88 3.13
N GLY A 63 -43.53 -2.55 2.07
CA GLY A 63 -42.75 -3.52 1.30
C GLY A 63 -41.49 -2.89 0.69
N THR A 64 -41.59 -1.68 0.15
CA THR A 64 -40.44 -0.97 -0.41
C THR A 64 -39.44 -0.57 0.66
N ALA A 65 -39.90 -0.08 1.82
CA ALA A 65 -39.01 0.26 2.93
C ALA A 65 -38.22 -0.96 3.43
N ILE A 66 -38.88 -2.11 3.57
CA ILE A 66 -38.25 -3.38 3.95
C ILE A 66 -37.23 -3.82 2.88
N ALA A 67 -37.61 -3.80 1.61
CA ALA A 67 -36.74 -4.19 0.51
C ALA A 67 -35.50 -3.28 0.39
N MET A 68 -35.68 -1.96 0.51
CA MET A 68 -34.58 -1.00 0.51
C MET A 68 -33.64 -1.20 1.69
N MET A 69 -34.18 -1.40 2.90
CA MET A 69 -33.39 -1.68 4.11
C MET A 69 -32.56 -2.95 3.95
N ALA A 70 -33.19 -4.04 3.48
CA ALA A 70 -32.51 -5.32 3.26
C ALA A 70 -31.37 -5.17 2.24
N LEU A 71 -31.64 -4.52 1.11
CA LEU A 71 -30.65 -4.34 0.05
C LEU A 71 -29.52 -3.39 0.46
N TYR A 72 -29.81 -2.36 1.25
CA TYR A 72 -28.78 -1.50 1.84
C TYR A 72 -27.82 -2.30 2.73
N ARG A 73 -28.35 -3.18 3.58
CA ARG A 73 -27.54 -4.06 4.45
C ARG A 73 -26.73 -5.07 3.64
N LEU A 74 -27.30 -5.66 2.60
CA LEU A 74 -26.59 -6.61 1.71
C LEU A 74 -25.46 -5.96 0.93
N MET A 75 -25.53 -4.66 0.66
CA MET A 75 -24.46 -3.90 0.00
C MET A 75 -23.37 -3.40 0.95
N ALA A 76 -23.56 -3.50 2.26
CA ALA A 76 -22.59 -3.00 3.24
C ALA A 76 -21.20 -3.66 3.12
N PRO A 77 -21.07 -4.99 2.96
CA PRO A 77 -19.76 -5.63 2.78
C PRO A 77 -19.00 -5.13 1.55
N LEU A 78 -19.71 -4.88 0.44
CA LEU A 78 -19.08 -4.42 -0.79
C LEU A 78 -18.54 -2.99 -0.65
N ARG A 79 -19.25 -2.13 0.09
CA ARG A 79 -18.76 -0.78 0.41
C ARG A 79 -17.54 -0.83 1.32
N GLN A 80 -17.60 -1.61 2.40
CA GLN A 80 -16.47 -1.78 3.32
C GLN A 80 -15.23 -2.29 2.59
N ALA A 81 -15.39 -3.20 1.63
CA ALA A 81 -14.27 -3.69 0.83
C ALA A 81 -13.67 -2.64 -0.11
N ALA A 82 -14.51 -1.78 -0.70
CA ALA A 82 -14.04 -0.66 -1.50
C ALA A 82 -13.27 0.35 -0.65
N ASP A 83 -13.84 0.76 0.49
CA ASP A 83 -13.21 1.71 1.42
C ASP A 83 -11.88 1.16 1.96
N ALA A 84 -11.83 -0.14 2.26
CA ALA A 84 -10.61 -0.84 2.68
C ALA A 84 -9.51 -0.86 1.61
N LEU A 85 -9.87 -1.02 0.34
CA LEU A 85 -8.92 -0.97 -0.78
C LEU A 85 -8.36 0.44 -0.97
N GLU A 86 -9.20 1.45 -0.81
CA GLU A 86 -8.80 2.87 -0.91
C GLU A 86 -7.86 3.23 0.25
N ALA A 87 -8.19 2.82 1.48
CA ALA A 87 -7.32 3.00 2.64
C ALA A 87 -5.97 2.26 2.49
N TYR A 88 -5.94 1.07 1.88
CA TYR A 88 -4.68 0.38 1.58
C TYR A 88 -3.80 1.19 0.61
N TYR A 89 -4.41 1.81 -0.40
CA TYR A 89 -3.68 2.61 -1.37
C TYR A 89 -3.07 3.86 -0.73
N ASP A 90 -3.85 4.55 0.11
CA ASP A 90 -3.42 5.81 0.74
C ASP A 90 -2.45 5.59 1.91
N GLU A 91 -2.72 4.59 2.77
CA GLU A 91 -1.98 4.40 4.02
C GLU A 91 -0.95 3.25 3.97
N GLN A 92 -0.92 2.45 2.89
CA GLN A 92 -0.15 1.20 2.79
C GLN A 92 -0.38 0.21 3.94
N ARG A 93 -1.52 0.32 4.65
CA ARG A 93 -1.88 -0.58 5.74
C ARG A 93 -2.78 -1.68 5.23
N LEU A 94 -2.40 -2.92 5.52
CA LEU A 94 -3.19 -4.07 5.11
C LEU A 94 -4.59 -4.02 5.74
N PRO A 95 -5.66 -4.02 4.92
CA PRO A 95 -7.00 -3.90 5.47
C PRO A 95 -7.49 -5.23 6.03
N HIS A 96 -8.20 -5.18 7.15
CA HIS A 96 -8.94 -6.32 7.70
C HIS A 96 -10.34 -6.36 7.09
N LEU A 97 -10.51 -7.14 6.02
CA LEU A 97 -11.81 -7.41 5.43
C LEU A 97 -12.58 -8.42 6.29
N PRO A 98 -13.91 -8.27 6.44
CA PRO A 98 -14.72 -9.22 7.18
C PRO A 98 -14.70 -10.61 6.51
N ASP A 99 -14.50 -11.66 7.32
CA ASP A 99 -14.62 -13.05 6.85
C ASP A 99 -16.10 -13.43 6.77
N LEU A 100 -16.69 -13.12 5.63
CA LEU A 100 -18.07 -13.46 5.30
C LEU A 100 -18.13 -14.86 4.69
N GLY A 101 -19.27 -15.54 4.84
CA GLY A 101 -19.47 -16.96 4.56
C GLY A 101 -19.15 -17.46 3.14
N HIS A 102 -19.74 -18.58 2.75
CA HIS A 102 -19.34 -19.29 1.52
C HIS A 102 -20.10 -18.84 0.25
N ASP A 103 -20.80 -17.71 0.31
CA ASP A 103 -21.54 -17.12 -0.82
C ASP A 103 -20.62 -16.40 -1.83
N GLU A 104 -21.20 -15.87 -2.90
CA GLU A 104 -20.50 -15.14 -3.96
C GLU A 104 -19.70 -13.94 -3.40
N ILE A 105 -20.26 -13.22 -2.44
CA ILE A 105 -19.65 -12.04 -1.84
C ILE A 105 -18.47 -12.47 -0.97
N GLY A 106 -18.63 -13.48 -0.13
CA GLY A 106 -17.56 -14.05 0.68
C GLY A 106 -16.44 -14.64 -0.18
N ARG A 107 -16.75 -15.32 -1.29
CA ARG A 107 -15.73 -15.79 -2.25
C ARG A 107 -14.94 -14.63 -2.84
N LEU A 108 -15.63 -13.56 -3.26
CA LEU A 108 -14.98 -12.35 -3.79
C LEU A 108 -14.06 -11.70 -2.75
N LEU A 109 -14.57 -11.50 -1.52
CA LEU A 109 -13.81 -10.88 -0.43
C LEU A 109 -12.57 -11.70 -0.05
N ARG A 110 -12.70 -13.03 0.06
CA ARG A 110 -11.54 -13.91 0.29
C ARG A 110 -10.52 -13.83 -0.84
N SER A 111 -10.96 -13.72 -2.10
CA SER A 111 -10.04 -13.58 -3.22
C SER A 111 -9.32 -12.23 -3.18
N ILE A 112 -10.03 -11.14 -2.87
CA ILE A 112 -9.44 -9.81 -2.71
C ILE A 112 -8.39 -9.87 -1.59
N ASN A 113 -8.76 -10.42 -0.43
CA ASN A 113 -7.86 -10.53 0.71
C ASN A 113 -6.58 -11.30 0.36
N ARG A 114 -6.71 -12.46 -0.28
CA ARG A 114 -5.55 -13.27 -0.72
C ARG A 114 -4.64 -12.52 -1.68
N ASN A 115 -5.22 -11.80 -2.64
CA ASN A 115 -4.45 -11.03 -3.61
C ASN A 115 -3.71 -9.86 -2.94
N LEU A 116 -4.37 -9.14 -2.03
CA LEU A 116 -3.73 -8.05 -1.28
C LEU A 116 -2.55 -8.54 -0.44
N HIS A 117 -2.73 -9.65 0.28
CA HIS A 117 -1.64 -10.29 1.00
C HIS A 117 -0.48 -10.69 0.09
N GLY A 118 -0.77 -11.21 -1.11
CA GLY A 118 0.24 -11.56 -2.10
C GLY A 118 1.03 -10.35 -2.62
N VAL A 119 0.34 -9.25 -2.93
CA VAL A 119 0.97 -8.00 -3.40
C VAL A 119 1.85 -7.40 -2.31
N ASP A 120 1.37 -7.33 -1.07
CA ASP A 120 2.16 -6.79 0.05
C ASP A 120 3.39 -7.65 0.35
N ALA A 121 3.26 -8.98 0.33
CA ALA A 121 4.40 -9.87 0.46
C ALA A 121 5.44 -9.64 -0.65
N GLY A 122 5.00 -9.54 -1.92
CA GLY A 122 5.89 -9.27 -3.05
C GLY A 122 6.59 -7.92 -2.95
N LEU A 123 5.89 -6.87 -2.50
CA LEU A 123 6.49 -5.56 -2.23
C LEU A 123 7.53 -5.61 -1.11
N ARG A 124 7.27 -6.35 -0.03
CA ARG A 124 8.24 -6.56 1.05
C ARG A 124 9.47 -7.32 0.57
N ASP A 125 9.27 -8.34 -0.26
CA ASP A 125 10.37 -9.10 -0.83
C ASP A 125 11.21 -8.24 -1.77
N LEU A 126 10.58 -7.45 -2.65
CA LEU A 126 11.28 -6.46 -3.47
C LEU A 126 12.07 -5.46 -2.61
N ARG A 127 11.46 -4.90 -1.56
CA ARG A 127 12.13 -4.01 -0.61
C ARG A 127 13.32 -4.70 0.08
N ARG A 128 13.20 -5.99 0.41
CA ARG A 128 14.29 -6.82 0.98
C ARG A 128 15.35 -7.19 -0.04
N SER A 129 15.01 -7.25 -1.32
CA SER A 129 15.93 -7.51 -2.44
C SER A 129 16.73 -6.28 -2.85
N VAL A 130 16.36 -5.08 -2.39
CA VAL A 130 17.22 -3.90 -2.54
C VAL A 130 18.46 -4.12 -1.69
N LEU A 131 19.65 -4.17 -2.32
CA LEU A 131 20.94 -4.37 -1.64
C LEU A 131 21.53 -3.06 -1.09
N LEU A 132 20.81 -1.94 -1.21
CA LEU A 132 21.27 -0.61 -0.80
C LEU A 132 20.55 -0.12 0.48
N ASP A 133 21.26 0.64 1.30
CA ASP A 133 20.74 1.38 2.43
C ASP A 133 19.99 2.64 1.93
N PRO A 134 18.73 2.87 2.32
CA PRO A 134 17.92 3.96 1.78
C PRO A 134 18.46 5.35 2.13
N LEU A 135 19.13 5.50 3.28
CA LEU A 135 19.67 6.79 3.73
C LEU A 135 20.96 7.14 2.99
N THR A 136 21.95 6.27 3.07
CA THR A 136 23.31 6.55 2.61
C THR A 136 23.57 6.10 1.18
N GLN A 137 22.65 5.30 0.60
CA GLN A 137 22.81 4.62 -0.69
C GLN A 137 24.01 3.67 -0.76
N ALA A 138 24.73 3.41 0.35
CA ALA A 138 25.74 2.36 0.44
C ALA A 138 25.08 0.97 0.33
N LEU A 139 25.85 -0.11 0.23
CA LEU A 139 25.28 -1.44 0.41
C LEU A 139 24.63 -1.52 1.81
N ASN A 140 23.45 -2.13 1.94
CA ASN A 140 22.94 -2.49 3.26
C ASN A 140 23.58 -3.80 3.73
N ARG A 141 23.29 -4.23 4.96
CA ARG A 141 23.83 -5.49 5.52
C ARG A 141 23.78 -6.70 4.57
N ARG A 142 22.65 -6.93 3.88
CA ARG A 142 22.50 -8.03 2.91
C ARG A 142 23.37 -7.80 1.68
N GLY A 143 23.44 -6.56 1.21
CA GLY A 143 24.35 -6.14 0.15
C GLY A 143 25.81 -6.39 0.51
N CYS A 144 26.23 -6.09 1.74
CA CYS A 144 27.58 -6.36 2.23
C CYS A 144 27.89 -7.86 2.25
N GLU A 145 26.98 -8.69 2.76
CA GLU A 145 27.16 -10.15 2.81
C GLU A 145 27.37 -10.73 1.41
N GLN A 146 26.56 -10.30 0.44
CA GLN A 146 26.69 -10.71 -0.95
C GLN A 146 27.98 -10.20 -1.59
N ALA A 147 28.28 -8.89 -1.47
CA ALA A 147 29.47 -8.29 -2.05
C ALA A 147 30.77 -8.87 -1.46
N LEU A 148 30.78 -9.24 -0.18
CA LEU A 148 31.90 -9.92 0.46
C LEU A 148 32.13 -11.32 -0.12
N ALA A 149 31.06 -12.10 -0.32
CA ALA A 149 31.16 -13.42 -0.95
C ALA A 149 31.73 -13.32 -2.38
N ASP A 150 31.21 -12.37 -3.17
CA ASP A 150 31.66 -12.11 -4.54
C ASP A 150 33.12 -11.64 -4.58
N SER A 151 33.50 -10.74 -3.67
CA SER A 151 34.88 -10.21 -3.57
C SER A 151 35.87 -11.29 -3.15
N ALA A 152 35.49 -12.16 -2.21
CA ALA A 152 36.34 -13.27 -1.76
C ALA A 152 36.55 -14.29 -2.88
N ALA A 153 35.49 -14.62 -3.63
CA ALA A 153 35.58 -15.50 -4.80
C ALA A 153 36.51 -14.92 -5.88
N TRP A 154 36.33 -13.63 -6.20
CA TRP A 154 37.15 -12.92 -7.19
C TRP A 154 38.62 -12.82 -6.77
N ALA A 155 38.89 -12.52 -5.50
CA ALA A 155 40.24 -12.43 -4.95
C ALA A 155 40.97 -13.77 -5.04
N SER A 156 40.27 -14.86 -4.72
CA SER A 156 40.75 -16.23 -4.87
C SER A 156 41.05 -16.58 -6.34
N GLU A 157 40.10 -16.32 -7.25
CA GLU A 157 40.24 -16.63 -8.68
C GLU A 157 41.40 -15.87 -9.33
N LYS A 158 41.54 -14.58 -9.03
CA LYS A 158 42.56 -13.72 -9.65
C LYS A 158 43.90 -13.68 -8.92
N ALA A 159 44.02 -14.42 -7.81
CA ALA A 159 45.16 -14.34 -6.90
C ALA A 159 45.52 -12.89 -6.53
N ARG A 160 44.50 -12.06 -6.27
CA ARG A 160 44.65 -10.64 -5.92
C ARG A 160 44.24 -10.42 -4.46
N PRO A 161 44.95 -9.54 -3.74
CA PRO A 161 44.62 -9.28 -2.34
C PRO A 161 43.28 -8.55 -2.19
N LEU A 162 42.60 -8.87 -1.08
CA LEU A 162 41.38 -8.21 -0.63
C LEU A 162 41.56 -7.86 0.85
N THR A 163 41.34 -6.60 1.20
CA THR A 163 41.39 -6.10 2.57
C THR A 163 40.01 -5.58 2.97
N LEU A 164 39.46 -6.09 4.07
CA LEU A 164 38.19 -5.66 4.63
C LEU A 164 38.42 -4.82 5.88
N PHE A 165 37.77 -3.66 5.95
CA PHE A 165 37.76 -2.77 7.09
C PHE A 165 36.37 -2.78 7.73
N VAL A 166 36.35 -2.80 9.06
CA VAL A 166 35.17 -2.47 9.87
C VAL A 166 35.40 -1.04 10.36
N VAL A 167 34.46 -0.16 10.04
CA VAL A 167 34.51 1.27 10.36
C VAL A 167 33.36 1.57 11.29
N ASP A 168 33.65 2.08 12.48
CA ASP A 168 32.66 2.53 13.45
C ASP A 168 32.82 4.04 13.62
N LEU A 169 31.71 4.80 13.61
CA LEU A 169 31.76 6.25 13.76
C LEU A 169 31.67 6.63 15.24
N ASP A 170 32.81 7.02 15.82
CA ASP A 170 32.84 7.61 17.14
C ASP A 170 32.05 8.92 17.19
N ASN A 171 31.34 9.16 18.31
CA ASN A 171 30.68 10.43 18.65
C ASN A 171 29.47 10.86 17.78
N LEU A 172 28.80 9.94 17.08
CA LEU A 172 27.54 10.28 16.39
C LEU A 172 26.42 10.68 17.37
N LYS A 173 26.37 10.03 18.54
CA LYS A 173 25.36 10.30 19.57
C LYS A 173 25.42 11.74 20.13
N PRO A 174 26.59 12.27 20.58
CA PRO A 174 26.72 13.69 20.92
C PRO A 174 26.26 14.67 19.83
N ILE A 175 26.53 14.37 18.55
CA ILE A 175 26.07 15.21 17.42
C ILE A 175 24.54 15.19 17.34
N ASN A 176 23.93 14.00 17.43
CA ASN A 176 22.48 13.86 17.43
C ASN A 176 21.85 14.59 18.62
N ASP A 177 22.46 14.52 19.80
CA ASP A 177 21.96 15.17 21.01
C ASP A 177 22.04 16.71 20.91
N ALA A 178 23.08 17.25 20.27
CA ALA A 178 23.29 18.69 20.12
C ALA A 178 22.55 19.32 18.92
N HIS A 179 22.41 18.58 17.82
CA HIS A 179 21.95 19.12 16.53
C HIS A 179 20.74 18.37 15.92
N GLY A 180 20.25 17.33 16.61
CA GLY A 180 19.13 16.51 16.17
C GLY A 180 19.54 15.38 15.21
N HIS A 181 18.66 14.39 15.06
CA HIS A 181 18.92 13.19 14.24
C HIS A 181 19.20 13.48 12.76
N LEU A 182 18.57 14.52 12.20
CA LEU A 182 18.81 14.92 10.80
C LEU A 182 20.27 15.36 10.56
N ALA A 183 20.94 15.93 11.57
CA ALA A 183 22.34 16.29 11.46
C ALA A 183 23.24 15.05 11.46
N GLY A 184 22.95 14.05 12.29
CA GLY A 184 23.67 12.77 12.25
C GLY A 184 23.45 12.01 10.94
N ASP A 185 22.25 12.05 10.39
CA ASP A 185 21.94 11.47 9.08
C ASP A 185 22.81 12.10 7.96
N GLN A 186 23.04 13.41 8.00
CA GLN A 186 23.92 14.09 7.06
C GLN A 186 25.39 13.67 7.22
N VAL A 187 25.86 13.42 8.44
CA VAL A 187 27.21 12.90 8.69
C VAL A 187 27.39 11.52 8.05
N LEU A 188 26.40 10.63 8.22
CA LEU A 188 26.42 9.29 7.62
C LEU A 188 26.43 9.34 6.09
N VAL A 189 25.62 10.21 5.49
CA VAL A 189 25.60 10.42 4.03
C VAL A 189 26.96 10.92 3.55
N ARG A 190 27.52 11.94 4.20
CA ARG A 190 28.82 12.52 3.81
C ARG A 190 29.98 11.54 3.95
N LEU A 191 29.95 10.66 4.95
CA LEU A 191 30.93 9.59 5.09
C LEU A 191 30.94 8.67 3.84
N VAL A 192 29.77 8.24 3.39
CA VAL A 192 29.66 7.38 2.20
C VAL A 192 30.02 8.12 0.92
N GLU A 193 29.62 9.37 0.77
CA GLU A 193 29.98 10.20 -0.39
C GLU A 193 31.49 10.42 -0.51
N THR A 194 32.16 10.75 0.59
CA THR A 194 33.63 10.92 0.62
C THR A 194 34.36 9.60 0.36
N ALA A 195 33.86 8.47 0.87
CA ALA A 195 34.41 7.16 0.56
C ALA A 195 34.36 6.87 -0.96
N ARG A 196 33.20 7.11 -1.59
CA ARG A 196 32.99 6.87 -3.03
C ARG A 196 33.93 7.64 -3.94
N GLN A 197 34.48 8.78 -3.51
CA GLN A 197 35.38 9.58 -4.32
C GLN A 197 36.72 8.90 -4.63
N TRP A 198 37.15 7.95 -3.78
CA TRP A 198 38.44 7.28 -3.93
C TRP A 198 38.34 5.76 -4.08
N LEU A 199 37.17 5.15 -3.83
CA LEU A 199 36.91 3.75 -4.14
C LEU A 199 36.99 3.51 -5.65
N ARG A 200 37.54 2.36 -6.05
CA ARG A 200 37.80 2.02 -7.46
C ARG A 200 37.18 0.68 -7.81
N GLY A 201 36.72 0.55 -9.05
CA GLY A 201 36.37 -0.75 -9.67
C GLY A 201 35.56 -1.67 -8.74
N PRO A 202 36.17 -2.75 -8.20
CA PRO A 202 35.49 -3.71 -7.33
C PRO A 202 35.40 -3.28 -5.85
N ASP A 203 36.05 -2.20 -5.42
CA ASP A 203 35.97 -1.69 -4.05
C ASP A 203 34.53 -1.26 -3.71
N TRP A 204 34.09 -1.50 -2.47
CA TRP A 204 32.74 -1.16 -2.04
C TRP A 204 32.68 -0.71 -0.59
N ILE A 205 31.64 0.07 -0.28
CA ILE A 205 31.27 0.47 1.07
C ILE A 205 29.81 0.09 1.34
N GLY A 206 29.53 -0.37 2.55
CA GLY A 206 28.20 -0.72 2.99
C GLY A 206 27.96 -0.43 4.46
N ARG A 207 26.72 -0.10 4.80
CA ARG A 207 26.26 0.14 6.16
C ARG A 207 25.80 -1.17 6.79
N TRP A 208 26.53 -1.62 7.80
CA TRP A 208 26.24 -2.87 8.51
C TRP A 208 25.07 -2.71 9.49
N GLY A 209 25.01 -1.55 10.17
CA GLY A 209 23.89 -1.16 11.03
C GLY A 209 24.24 0.10 11.83
N GLY A 210 23.27 0.99 12.06
CA GLY A 210 23.51 2.20 12.87
C GLY A 210 24.62 3.08 12.28
N ASP A 211 25.70 3.22 13.01
CA ASP A 211 26.96 3.91 12.71
C ASP A 211 28.09 2.97 12.24
N GLU A 212 27.85 1.68 12.11
CA GLU A 212 28.83 0.70 11.64
C GLU A 212 28.80 0.53 10.12
N PHE A 213 29.98 0.56 9.50
CA PHE A 213 30.20 0.37 8.07
C PHE A 213 31.24 -0.73 7.80
N LEU A 214 31.07 -1.41 6.68
CA LEU A 214 32.06 -2.29 6.09
C LEU A 214 32.62 -1.64 4.82
N LEU A 215 33.93 -1.72 4.66
CA LEU A 215 34.63 -1.20 3.50
C LEU A 215 35.60 -2.25 2.97
N ALA A 216 35.43 -2.66 1.72
CA ALA A 216 36.31 -3.61 1.08
C ALA A 216 37.16 -2.93 0.01
N VAL A 217 38.46 -3.18 0.08
CA VAL A 217 39.45 -2.64 -0.86
C VAL A 217 40.21 -3.81 -1.48
N HIS A 218 40.19 -3.91 -2.80
CA HIS A 218 40.86 -4.97 -3.57
C HIS A 218 42.34 -4.63 -3.79
N ALA A 219 43.05 -4.49 -2.67
CA ALA A 219 44.49 -4.24 -2.58
C ALA A 219 45.04 -4.95 -1.33
N ASP A 220 46.37 -5.05 -1.24
CA ASP A 220 47.01 -5.56 -0.03
C ASP A 220 46.80 -4.64 1.17
N GLY A 221 47.05 -5.16 2.37
CA GLY A 221 46.77 -4.43 3.61
C GLY A 221 47.55 -3.12 3.74
N ASN A 222 48.73 -3.00 3.13
CA ASN A 222 49.53 -1.78 3.20
C ASN A 222 48.95 -0.69 2.30
N GLU A 223 48.73 -0.99 1.01
CA GLU A 223 48.13 -0.04 0.07
C GLU A 223 46.70 0.37 0.52
N ALA A 224 45.91 -0.61 0.95
CA ALA A 224 44.55 -0.36 1.43
C ALA A 224 44.56 0.52 2.68
N GLY A 225 45.45 0.24 3.64
CA GLY A 225 45.60 1.03 4.86
C GLY A 225 45.99 2.49 4.59
N GLU A 226 46.90 2.73 3.64
CA GLU A 226 47.30 4.08 3.22
C GLU A 226 46.16 4.87 2.56
N ARG A 227 45.31 4.19 1.77
CA ARG A 227 44.12 4.81 1.15
C ARG A 227 43.09 5.20 2.21
N VAL A 228 42.78 4.28 3.13
CA VAL A 228 41.82 4.52 4.22
C VAL A 228 42.32 5.62 5.16
N THR A 229 43.59 5.60 5.54
CA THR A 229 44.18 6.64 6.42
C THR A 229 44.09 8.03 5.79
N ARG A 230 44.37 8.15 4.48
CA ARG A 230 44.22 9.43 3.76
C ARG A 230 42.76 9.90 3.71
N TRP A 231 41.82 8.99 3.51
CA TRP A 231 40.40 9.31 3.52
C TRP A 231 39.92 9.78 4.90
N LEU A 232 40.31 9.09 5.98
CA LEU A 232 40.00 9.51 7.34
C LEU A 232 40.60 10.88 7.67
N ALA A 233 41.82 11.18 7.19
CA ALA A 233 42.43 12.49 7.36
C ALA A 233 41.66 13.60 6.61
N GLN A 234 41.09 13.32 5.44
CA GLN A 234 40.23 14.27 4.70
C GLN A 234 38.90 14.53 5.42
N LEU A 235 38.33 13.51 6.04
CA LEU A 235 37.11 13.64 6.86
C LEU A 235 37.35 14.50 8.11
N ALA A 236 38.55 14.42 8.70
CA ALA A 236 38.92 15.20 9.89
C ALA A 236 39.38 16.63 9.58
N ALA A 237 39.65 16.97 8.32
CA ALA A 237 40.05 18.32 7.94
C ALA A 237 38.84 19.28 8.01
N PRO A 238 38.95 20.46 8.65
CA PRO A 238 37.89 21.46 8.60
C PRO A 238 37.67 21.92 7.15
N ALA A 239 36.40 22.00 6.77
CA ALA A 239 35.96 22.52 5.47
C ALA A 239 36.25 24.02 5.33
#